data_AF-A0A930JVX4-F1
#
_entry.id   AF-A0A930JVX4-F1
#
_cell.length_a   1.000
_cell.length_b   1.000
_cell.length_c   1.000
_cell.angle_alpha   90.00
_cell.angle_beta   90.00
_cell.angle_gamma   90.00
#
_symmetry.space_group_name_H-M   'P 1'
#
loop_
_entity.id
_entity.type
_entity.pdbx_description
1 polymer ?
#
loop_
_entity_poly.entity_id
_entity_poly.type
_entity_poly.pdbx_seq_one_letter_code
_entity_poly.pdbx_strand_id
1 'polypeptide(L)'
;MEEKVKPLVEQEKAVWRDSESLSDKKTAKKSEVFYSSVAYLQAGEDIKDISAMHKRGHLNKLLTTVASYDHGEAINLNSTFKSPLQNKGDELLRENKNYAVVYNSVVGGTYEVFRKVQAQEVKMNIERYGLSENSTNDVKQLYKANESRTQKQSDSSSMSPIMKMYTSMKEQHPDALLLFRVGDSYKSYNEDAVKASKHLGIKLSSQQDGTKQVEFPKHELDKYLPMLIKAKERVAIADQVENILHKQETQSKRQEEDVKLDNHRNPQKPSETIGATSDQQQKFIDDIKAAMGTTRMVVLPDFGTQKGVVAGTGEDKGISLSRVYAWNDNISFAGSVPGDDSQKRRYYHPENICPEFYDYLVNEVKKATAPQLITENGQKVTSANLYESPKQEGKYFFYARLDGVGLHPKAVKPQDVEAFMKQELSVKDMFEKYYPTKMAKQLGKEDFDSLKLSDGNELTKFRVYKQRNEEKSHFGEYLLYAEMGNKRFHATPLSHDQLDAYFDRTQSKGQIAEKVIGEQLHLKSAYEKYKLPENIPVQEVRVRKVPEGDWLISVSLGDKGQTPERKVSSNDLYSLFKSKTATREQLAAKYLTEDIKDLSRSRPLERSQGLKI
;
A
#
# COMPACT_ATOMS: atom_id res chain seq x y z
N MET A 1 17.04 -56.82 -44.51
CA MET A 1 17.85 -56.40 -43.35
C MET A 1 16.97 -55.44 -42.57
N GLU A 2 16.35 -55.97 -41.52
CA GLU A 2 15.29 -55.31 -40.77
C GLU A 2 15.89 -54.28 -39.79
N GLU A 3 15.63 -53.01 -40.06
CA GLU A 3 15.92 -51.91 -39.17
C GLU A 3 14.70 -51.69 -38.26
N LYS A 4 14.78 -52.21 -37.02
CA LYS A 4 13.77 -52.00 -35.99
C LYS A 4 14.08 -50.72 -35.21
N VAL A 5 13.37 -49.65 -35.56
CA VAL A 5 13.26 -48.44 -34.73
C VAL A 5 12.44 -48.76 -33.47
N LYS A 6 13.05 -48.56 -32.29
CA LYS A 6 12.39 -48.59 -30.96
C LYS A 6 12.30 -47.16 -30.38
N PRO A 7 11.34 -46.91 -29.47
CA PRO A 7 10.66 -45.62 -29.36
C PRO A 7 11.31 -44.60 -28.39
N LEU A 8 10.99 -43.34 -28.68
CA LEU A 8 11.41 -42.08 -28.07
C LEU A 8 10.83 -41.87 -26.65
N VAL A 9 11.20 -42.70 -25.67
CA VAL A 9 10.77 -42.53 -24.24
C VAL A 9 11.95 -42.53 -23.24
N GLU A 10 13.18 -42.75 -23.69
CA GLU A 10 14.36 -42.76 -22.79
C GLU A 10 15.28 -41.54 -22.89
N GLN A 11 15.01 -40.57 -23.77
CA GLN A 11 15.82 -39.34 -23.85
C GLN A 11 15.34 -38.19 -22.96
N GLU A 12 14.14 -38.25 -22.37
CA GLU A 12 13.66 -37.20 -21.43
C GLU A 12 14.09 -37.42 -19.96
N LYS A 13 14.65 -38.59 -19.61
CA LYS A 13 15.14 -38.86 -18.24
C LYS A 13 16.62 -38.51 -18.00
N ALA A 14 17.35 -38.09 -19.03
CA ALA A 14 18.77 -37.73 -18.93
C ALA A 14 19.03 -36.22 -18.83
N VAL A 15 18.06 -35.35 -19.13
CA VAL A 15 18.21 -33.87 -19.04
C VAL A 15 17.88 -33.33 -17.65
N TRP A 16 17.31 -34.15 -16.76
CA TRP A 16 16.89 -33.76 -15.39
C TRP A 16 17.81 -34.25 -14.26
N ARG A 17 19.04 -34.69 -14.55
CA ARG A 17 20.02 -35.06 -13.50
C ARG A 17 21.25 -34.16 -13.40
N ASP A 18 21.55 -33.34 -14.40
CA ASP A 18 22.69 -32.41 -14.35
C ASP A 18 22.30 -30.97 -13.96
N SER A 19 21.02 -30.71 -13.66
CA SER A 19 20.57 -29.44 -13.07
C SER A 19 20.57 -29.42 -11.54
N GLU A 20 21.01 -30.49 -10.88
CA GLU A 20 20.97 -30.65 -9.41
C GLU A 20 22.34 -30.48 -8.73
N SER A 21 23.33 -29.88 -9.40
CA SER A 21 24.66 -29.63 -8.81
C SER A 21 25.31 -28.29 -9.16
N LEU A 22 24.54 -27.27 -9.57
CA LEU A 22 25.04 -25.89 -9.72
C LEU A 22 23.96 -24.86 -9.35
N SER A 23 23.56 -24.81 -8.08
CA SER A 23 22.89 -23.62 -7.52
C SER A 23 23.11 -23.43 -6.01
N ASP A 24 24.30 -23.75 -5.52
CA ASP A 24 24.78 -23.20 -4.25
C ASP A 24 25.41 -21.81 -4.51
N LYS A 25 24.56 -20.76 -4.53
CA LYS A 25 24.85 -19.42 -3.97
C LYS A 25 23.67 -18.45 -4.22
N LYS A 26 23.19 -17.88 -3.11
CA LYS A 26 22.15 -16.85 -2.93
C LYS A 26 20.69 -17.28 -3.09
N THR A 27 20.24 -18.18 -2.22
CA THR A 27 18.84 -18.23 -1.78
C THR A 27 18.64 -17.29 -0.60
N ALA A 28 17.74 -16.30 -0.74
CA ALA A 28 17.23 -15.54 0.40
C ALA A 28 16.52 -16.52 1.35
N LYS A 29 17.04 -16.65 2.57
CA LYS A 29 16.53 -17.58 3.57
C LYS A 29 15.08 -17.18 3.92
N LYS A 30 14.10 -18.05 3.59
CA LYS A 30 12.68 -17.88 3.96
C LYS A 30 12.60 -17.57 5.46
N SER A 31 12.03 -16.42 5.83
CA SER A 31 11.96 -16.00 7.22
C SER A 31 11.07 -16.96 8.03
N GLU A 32 11.56 -17.37 9.20
CA GLU A 32 10.86 -18.27 10.12
C GLU A 32 9.65 -17.55 10.73
N VAL A 33 8.49 -18.20 10.77
CA VAL A 33 7.21 -17.63 11.24
C VAL A 33 6.89 -18.18 12.63
N PHE A 34 6.40 -17.31 13.51
CA PHE A 34 5.94 -17.61 14.87
C PHE A 34 4.45 -17.28 15.00
N TYR A 35 3.81 -17.80 16.05
CA TYR A 35 2.38 -17.69 16.35
C TYR A 35 2.23 -17.05 17.72
N SER A 36 1.76 -15.80 17.77
CA SER A 36 1.52 -15.05 19.01
C SER A 36 0.04 -15.11 19.37
N SER A 37 -0.31 -15.62 20.55
CA SER A 37 -1.70 -15.70 21.00
C SER A 37 -2.26 -14.30 21.24
N VAL A 38 -3.35 -13.97 20.55
CA VAL A 38 -4.02 -12.66 20.62
C VAL A 38 -5.41 -12.72 21.24
N ALA A 39 -6.04 -13.91 21.25
CA ALA A 39 -7.32 -14.11 21.92
C ALA A 39 -7.46 -15.58 22.37
N TYR A 40 -7.86 -15.78 23.62
CA TYR A 40 -8.22 -17.08 24.18
C TYR A 40 -9.68 -17.05 24.63
N LEU A 41 -10.51 -17.91 24.05
CA LEU A 41 -11.96 -17.90 24.22
C LEU A 41 -12.42 -19.18 24.94
N GLN A 42 -12.95 -18.99 26.15
CA GLN A 42 -13.55 -20.03 27.00
C GLN A 42 -14.92 -19.58 27.51
N ALA A 43 -15.92 -20.47 27.49
CA ALA A 43 -17.34 -20.33 27.86
C ALA A 43 -17.92 -18.89 28.07
N GLY A 44 -18.89 -18.49 27.22
CA GLY A 44 -19.62 -17.22 27.29
C GLY A 44 -20.66 -17.07 26.17
N GLU A 45 -21.43 -15.97 26.11
CA GLU A 45 -22.39 -15.72 25.02
C GLU A 45 -21.72 -15.64 23.64
N ASP A 46 -20.50 -15.08 23.58
CA ASP A 46 -19.73 -14.91 22.34
C ASP A 46 -19.26 -16.23 21.70
N ILE A 47 -19.18 -17.32 22.48
CA ILE A 47 -18.73 -18.64 21.99
C ILE A 47 -19.87 -19.43 21.36
N LYS A 48 -21.13 -19.08 21.64
CA LYS A 48 -22.28 -19.76 21.02
C LYS A 48 -22.23 -19.64 19.50
N ASP A 49 -21.95 -18.44 19.01
CA ASP A 49 -21.86 -18.16 17.58
C ASP A 49 -20.62 -18.79 16.93
N ILE A 50 -19.46 -18.73 17.61
CA ILE A 50 -18.21 -19.34 17.15
C ILE A 50 -18.35 -20.87 17.08
N SER A 51 -18.91 -21.48 18.12
CA SER A 51 -19.19 -22.92 18.18
C SER A 51 -20.21 -23.36 17.13
N ALA A 52 -21.26 -22.55 16.89
CA ALA A 52 -22.23 -22.81 15.83
C ALA A 52 -21.57 -22.73 14.43
N MET A 53 -20.69 -21.75 14.20
CA MET A 53 -19.95 -21.61 12.94
C MET A 53 -18.98 -22.78 12.72
N HIS A 54 -18.29 -23.24 13.77
CA HIS A 54 -17.44 -24.41 13.71
C HIS A 54 -18.24 -25.67 13.36
N LYS A 55 -19.35 -25.94 14.07
CA LYS A 55 -20.22 -27.11 13.81
C LYS A 55 -20.84 -27.11 12.41
N ARG A 56 -21.11 -25.93 11.83
CA ARG A 56 -21.66 -25.78 10.48
C ARG A 56 -20.59 -25.77 9.37
N GLY A 57 -19.31 -25.90 9.71
CA GLY A 57 -18.20 -25.91 8.75
C GLY A 57 -17.87 -24.54 8.14
N HIS A 58 -18.32 -23.44 8.72
CA HIS A 58 -18.09 -22.08 8.21
C HIS A 58 -16.70 -21.52 8.62
N LEU A 59 -15.64 -22.27 8.34
CA LEU A 59 -14.27 -22.01 8.84
C LEU A 59 -13.69 -20.65 8.40
N ASN A 60 -14.00 -20.16 7.20
CA ASN A 60 -13.54 -18.83 6.74
C ASN A 60 -14.22 -17.68 7.49
N LYS A 61 -15.52 -17.83 7.79
CA LYS A 61 -16.29 -16.85 8.57
C LYS A 61 -15.82 -16.85 10.01
N LEU A 62 -15.60 -18.03 10.58
CA LEU A 62 -15.02 -18.22 11.90
C LEU A 62 -13.67 -17.51 12.03
N LEU A 63 -12.72 -17.77 11.11
CA LEU A 63 -11.40 -17.11 11.09
C LEU A 63 -11.51 -15.58 11.03
N THR A 64 -12.47 -15.05 10.25
CA THR A 64 -12.68 -13.60 10.14
C THR A 64 -13.25 -13.00 11.42
N THR A 65 -14.24 -13.66 12.04
CA THR A 65 -14.85 -13.22 13.30
C THR A 65 -13.86 -13.28 14.45
N VAL A 66 -13.08 -14.34 14.58
CA VAL A 66 -12.14 -14.44 15.70
C VAL A 66 -10.89 -13.57 15.50
N ALA A 67 -10.50 -13.27 14.26
CA ALA A 67 -9.44 -12.31 13.97
C ALA A 67 -9.82 -10.86 14.28
N SER A 68 -11.12 -10.49 14.37
CA SER A 68 -11.51 -9.13 14.77
C SER A 68 -11.34 -8.84 16.26
N TYR A 69 -11.06 -9.85 17.09
CA TYR A 69 -10.70 -9.66 18.50
C TYR A 69 -9.26 -9.16 18.66
N ASP A 70 -8.47 -9.19 17.59
CA ASP A 70 -7.13 -8.63 17.59
C ASP A 70 -7.16 -7.11 17.37
N HIS A 71 -6.81 -6.35 18.41
CA HIS A 71 -6.79 -4.88 18.40
C HIS A 71 -5.44 -4.29 17.95
N GLY A 72 -4.50 -5.11 17.46
CA GLY A 72 -3.22 -4.62 16.96
C GLY A 72 -2.19 -4.33 18.05
N GLU A 73 -2.34 -4.96 19.22
CA GLU A 73 -1.40 -4.82 20.34
C GLU A 73 0.00 -5.39 19.99
N ALA A 74 1.00 -4.97 20.78
CA ALA A 74 2.35 -5.51 20.69
C ALA A 74 2.36 -7.02 20.98
N ILE A 75 3.18 -7.78 20.27
CA ILE A 75 3.27 -9.22 20.43
C ILE A 75 3.69 -9.58 21.87
N ASN A 76 3.04 -10.57 22.46
CA ASN A 76 3.34 -11.03 23.81
C ASN A 76 4.33 -12.20 23.76
N LEU A 77 5.57 -11.97 24.22
CA LEU A 77 6.64 -12.97 24.18
C LEU A 77 6.37 -14.20 25.08
N ASN A 78 5.47 -14.08 26.06
CA ASN A 78 5.07 -15.18 26.94
C ASN A 78 4.06 -16.14 26.28
N SER A 79 3.41 -15.71 25.20
CA SER A 79 2.44 -16.51 24.44
C SER A 79 2.76 -16.56 22.94
N THR A 80 4.05 -16.54 22.58
CA THR A 80 4.52 -16.63 21.19
C THR A 80 5.28 -17.93 20.96
N PHE A 81 4.88 -18.72 19.95
CA PHE A 81 5.36 -20.10 19.74
C PHE A 81 5.76 -20.36 18.28
N LYS A 82 6.51 -21.42 18.00
CA LYS A 82 6.82 -21.86 16.62
C LYS A 82 5.68 -22.63 15.96
N SER A 83 4.79 -23.20 16.76
CA SER A 83 3.60 -23.93 16.34
C SER A 83 2.37 -23.34 17.03
N PRO A 84 1.18 -23.28 16.40
CA PRO A 84 -0.04 -22.87 17.10
C PRO A 84 -0.63 -24.02 17.94
N LEU A 85 -0.20 -25.27 17.74
CA LEU A 85 -0.66 -26.44 18.49
C LEU A 85 0.23 -26.65 19.72
N GLN A 86 -0.21 -26.14 20.87
CA GLN A 86 0.59 -26.11 22.11
C GLN A 86 0.18 -27.19 23.11
N ASN A 87 -1.07 -27.61 23.09
CA ASN A 87 -1.66 -28.51 24.07
C ASN A 87 -2.14 -29.82 23.44
N LYS A 88 -2.22 -30.88 24.25
CA LYS A 88 -2.81 -32.15 23.82
C LYS A 88 -4.30 -31.95 23.55
N GLY A 89 -4.74 -32.29 22.34
CA GLY A 89 -6.13 -32.11 21.89
C GLY A 89 -6.38 -30.83 21.10
N ASP A 90 -5.33 -30.03 20.84
CA ASP A 90 -5.39 -28.91 19.91
C ASP A 90 -5.55 -29.40 18.46
N GLU A 91 -6.51 -28.83 17.75
CA GLU A 91 -6.77 -29.05 16.34
C GLU A 91 -6.72 -27.71 15.60
N LEU A 92 -5.91 -27.63 14.54
CA LEU A 92 -5.87 -26.44 13.68
C LEU A 92 -7.11 -26.42 12.79
N LEU A 93 -8.06 -25.53 13.08
CA LEU A 93 -9.29 -25.41 12.31
C LEU A 93 -9.08 -24.72 10.96
N ARG A 94 -8.33 -23.61 10.96
CA ARG A 94 -8.04 -22.82 9.76
C ARG A 94 -6.85 -21.89 9.99
N GLU A 95 -6.06 -21.68 8.94
CA GLU A 95 -5.05 -20.63 8.90
C GLU A 95 -5.13 -19.82 7.60
N ASN A 96 -4.68 -18.56 7.67
CA ASN A 96 -4.38 -17.70 6.52
C ASN A 96 -2.97 -17.09 6.67
N LYS A 97 -2.64 -16.07 5.88
CA LYS A 97 -1.32 -15.42 5.92
C LYS A 97 -1.00 -14.78 7.29
N ASN A 98 -2.00 -14.30 8.02
CA ASN A 98 -1.85 -13.46 9.20
C ASN A 98 -2.34 -14.13 10.50
N TYR A 99 -3.25 -15.10 10.42
CA TYR A 99 -3.90 -15.69 11.60
C TYR A 99 -4.08 -17.21 11.47
N ALA A 100 -4.07 -17.89 12.61
CA ALA A 100 -4.43 -19.30 12.77
C ALA A 100 -5.41 -19.46 13.93
N VAL A 101 -6.38 -20.37 13.78
CA VAL A 101 -7.37 -20.66 14.82
C VAL A 101 -7.28 -22.11 15.21
N VAL A 102 -7.10 -22.32 16.51
CA VAL A 102 -6.95 -23.63 17.13
C VAL A 102 -8.15 -23.89 18.02
N TYR A 103 -8.64 -25.12 17.97
CA TYR A 103 -9.71 -25.60 18.84
C TYR A 103 -9.20 -26.72 19.72
N ASN A 104 -9.47 -26.65 21.02
CA ASN A 104 -9.13 -27.71 21.96
C ASN A 104 -10.39 -28.42 22.45
N SER A 105 -10.54 -29.69 22.05
CA SER A 105 -11.69 -30.53 22.40
C SER A 105 -11.64 -31.12 23.82
N VAL A 106 -10.47 -31.10 24.47
CA VAL A 106 -10.21 -31.78 25.75
C VAL A 106 -10.54 -30.89 26.95
N VAL A 107 -10.42 -29.56 26.81
CA VAL A 107 -10.66 -28.59 27.89
C VAL A 107 -11.99 -27.86 27.72
N GLY A 108 -13.08 -28.61 27.48
CA GLY A 108 -14.43 -28.03 27.39
C GLY A 108 -14.72 -27.22 26.11
N GLY A 109 -13.92 -27.38 25.05
CA GLY A 109 -14.17 -26.79 23.74
C GLY A 109 -13.75 -25.31 23.65
N THR A 110 -12.46 -25.03 23.81
CA THR A 110 -11.91 -23.66 23.73
C THR A 110 -11.40 -23.32 22.33
N TYR A 111 -11.38 -22.03 22.02
CA TYR A 111 -10.80 -21.51 20.78
C TYR A 111 -9.65 -20.55 21.11
N GLU A 112 -8.52 -20.72 20.46
CA GLU A 112 -7.38 -19.81 20.57
C GLU A 112 -7.01 -19.25 19.20
N VAL A 113 -6.75 -17.95 19.16
CA VAL A 113 -6.40 -17.21 17.95
C VAL A 113 -4.95 -16.79 18.03
N PHE A 114 -4.18 -17.17 17.03
CA PHE A 114 -2.79 -16.80 16.90
C PHE A 114 -2.58 -15.84 15.74
N ARG A 115 -1.87 -14.73 15.97
CA ARG A 115 -1.30 -13.89 14.92
C ARG A 115 0.03 -14.49 14.45
N LYS A 116 0.20 -14.64 13.13
CA LYS A 116 1.47 -15.02 12.50
C LYS A 116 2.42 -13.82 12.49
N VAL A 117 3.58 -13.97 13.12
CA VAL A 117 4.59 -12.92 13.31
C VAL A 117 5.93 -13.41 12.77
N GLN A 118 6.72 -12.53 12.18
CA GLN A 118 8.02 -12.93 11.62
C GLN A 118 9.07 -13.04 12.72
N ALA A 119 10.04 -13.94 12.57
CA ALA A 119 11.15 -14.05 13.53
C ALA A 119 11.90 -12.73 13.74
N GLN A 120 11.98 -11.87 12.71
CA GLN A 120 12.60 -10.54 12.84
C GLN A 120 11.81 -9.62 13.77
N GLU A 121 10.48 -9.70 13.76
CA GLU A 121 9.61 -8.92 14.65
C GLU A 121 9.73 -9.40 16.10
N VAL A 122 9.81 -10.72 16.31
CA VAL A 122 10.10 -11.31 17.64
C VAL A 122 11.45 -10.82 18.17
N LYS A 123 12.48 -10.78 17.31
CA LYS A 123 13.81 -10.27 17.66
C LYS A 123 13.79 -8.79 18.02
N MET A 124 13.16 -7.94 17.20
CA MET A 124 13.02 -6.51 17.48
C MET A 124 12.27 -6.27 18.79
N ASN A 125 11.27 -7.11 19.12
CA ASN A 125 10.55 -7.00 20.38
C ASN A 125 11.44 -7.36 21.58
N ILE A 126 12.27 -8.42 21.48
CA ILE A 126 13.27 -8.76 22.51
C ILE A 126 14.31 -7.65 22.66
N GLU A 127 14.82 -7.08 21.57
CA GLU A 127 15.79 -5.98 21.60
C GLU A 127 15.21 -4.71 22.24
N ARG A 128 13.91 -4.45 22.02
CA ARG A 128 13.21 -3.26 22.50
C ARG A 128 12.74 -3.36 23.95
N TYR A 129 12.30 -4.53 24.40
CA TYR A 129 11.65 -4.72 25.71
C TYR A 129 12.39 -5.69 26.64
N GLY A 130 13.46 -6.32 26.16
CA GLY A 130 14.19 -7.37 26.88
C GLY A 130 13.49 -8.73 26.80
N LEU A 131 14.25 -9.78 27.09
CA LEU A 131 13.71 -11.14 27.20
C LEU A 131 13.20 -11.38 28.63
N SER A 132 11.89 -11.55 28.79
CA SER A 132 11.29 -11.89 30.09
C SER A 132 11.59 -13.33 30.50
N GLU A 133 11.72 -13.61 31.79
CA GLU A 133 11.82 -14.98 32.34
C GLU A 133 10.63 -15.85 31.95
N ASN A 134 9.44 -15.25 31.77
CA ASN A 134 8.20 -15.94 31.40
C ASN A 134 8.05 -16.16 29.88
N SER A 135 9.03 -15.72 29.08
CA SER A 135 9.00 -15.94 27.62
C SER A 135 9.00 -17.43 27.29
N THR A 136 8.35 -17.80 26.19
CA THR A 136 8.26 -19.20 25.77
C THR A 136 9.64 -19.80 25.44
N ASN A 137 9.74 -21.13 25.49
CA ASN A 137 10.98 -21.83 25.13
C ASN A 137 11.39 -21.57 23.68
N ASP A 138 10.43 -21.41 22.78
CA ASP A 138 10.65 -21.10 21.37
C ASP A 138 11.30 -19.71 21.18
N VAL A 139 10.82 -18.71 21.92
CA VAL A 139 11.39 -17.35 21.92
C VAL A 139 12.79 -17.35 22.56
N LYS A 140 12.97 -18.08 23.66
CA LYS A 140 14.29 -18.25 24.31
C LYS A 140 15.31 -18.95 23.41
N GLN A 141 14.88 -19.96 22.66
CA GLN A 141 15.74 -20.65 21.68
C GLN A 141 16.09 -19.74 20.52
N LEU A 142 15.14 -18.94 20.02
CA LEU A 142 15.41 -17.93 18.99
C LEU A 142 16.47 -16.93 19.46
N TYR A 143 16.37 -16.47 20.71
CA TYR A 143 17.34 -15.56 21.32
C TYR A 143 18.75 -16.20 21.44
N LYS A 144 18.85 -17.41 22.01
CA LYS A 144 20.13 -18.15 22.16
C LYS A 144 20.79 -18.48 20.82
N ALA A 145 20.00 -18.88 19.82
CA ALA A 145 20.48 -19.12 18.47
C ALA A 145 20.99 -17.84 17.80
N ASN A 146 20.43 -16.68 18.16
CA ASN A 146 20.92 -15.39 17.73
C ASN A 146 22.25 -15.05 18.42
N GLU A 147 22.36 -15.15 19.74
CA GLU A 147 23.63 -14.94 20.49
C GLU A 147 24.78 -15.80 19.98
N SER A 148 24.51 -17.07 19.67
CA SER A 148 25.48 -18.01 19.09
C SER A 148 25.95 -17.60 17.69
N ARG A 149 25.08 -16.92 16.93
CA ARG A 149 25.39 -16.33 15.62
C ARG A 149 26.15 -15.01 15.78
N THR A 150 25.78 -14.18 16.75
CA THR A 150 26.46 -12.92 17.05
C THR A 150 27.88 -13.13 17.57
N GLN A 151 28.13 -14.19 18.36
CA GLN A 151 29.48 -14.57 18.81
C GLN A 151 30.36 -15.15 17.69
N LYS A 152 29.79 -15.66 16.60
CA LYS A 152 30.55 -16.08 15.40
C LYS A 152 30.77 -14.93 14.40
N GLN A 153 30.18 -13.76 14.67
CA GLN A 153 30.26 -12.54 13.86
C GLN A 153 30.96 -11.39 14.60
N SER A 154 31.35 -11.61 15.87
CA SER A 154 31.98 -10.62 16.75
C SER A 154 33.48 -10.40 16.52
N ASP A 155 34.10 -11.10 15.56
CA ASP A 155 35.46 -10.74 15.08
C ASP A 155 35.46 -9.55 14.09
N SER A 156 34.30 -8.92 13.84
CA SER A 156 34.17 -7.78 12.91
C SER A 156 33.43 -6.54 13.49
N SER A 157 33.27 -6.47 14.82
CA SER A 157 32.44 -5.44 15.47
C SER A 157 33.22 -4.29 16.15
N SER A 158 34.46 -4.02 15.72
CA SER A 158 35.24 -2.85 16.14
C SER A 158 35.29 -1.71 15.11
N MET A 159 34.52 -1.78 14.00
CA MET A 159 34.60 -0.75 12.96
C MET A 159 33.84 0.54 13.33
N SER A 160 34.58 1.66 13.34
CA SER A 160 34.07 3.03 13.50
C SER A 160 32.89 3.35 12.55
N PRO A 161 31.91 4.19 12.95
CA PRO A 161 30.78 4.58 12.09
C PRO A 161 31.19 5.11 10.71
N ILE A 162 32.33 5.80 10.62
CA ILE A 162 32.89 6.29 9.35
C ILE A 162 33.35 5.11 8.47
N MET A 163 33.95 4.07 9.06
CA MET A 163 34.37 2.87 8.33
C MET A 163 33.19 2.05 7.82
N LYS A 164 32.05 2.04 8.54
CA LYS A 164 30.82 1.39 8.04
C LYS A 164 30.29 2.07 6.78
N MET A 165 30.29 3.40 6.77
CA MET A 165 29.87 4.17 5.60
C MET A 165 30.86 4.04 4.43
N TYR A 166 32.15 4.01 4.74
CA TYR A 166 33.20 3.75 3.76
C TYR A 166 33.01 2.40 3.06
N THR A 167 32.85 1.32 3.83
CA THR A 167 32.63 -0.03 3.29
C THR A 167 31.36 -0.11 2.46
N SER A 168 30.26 0.50 2.92
CA SER A 168 28.99 0.50 2.17
C SER A 168 29.09 1.25 0.83
N MET A 169 29.78 2.40 0.77
CA MET A 169 30.00 3.09 -0.50
C MET A 169 30.97 2.33 -1.41
N LYS A 170 31.96 1.64 -0.84
CA LYS A 170 32.89 0.81 -1.60
C LYS A 170 32.22 -0.42 -2.21
N GLU A 171 31.21 -0.99 -1.55
CA GLU A 171 30.38 -2.05 -2.13
C GLU A 171 29.58 -1.60 -3.36
N GLN A 172 29.12 -0.34 -3.36
CA GLN A 172 28.40 0.24 -4.50
C GLN A 172 29.34 0.64 -5.65
N HIS A 173 30.59 0.99 -5.32
CA HIS A 173 31.61 1.43 -6.28
C HIS A 173 32.96 0.70 -6.05
N PRO A 174 33.05 -0.61 -6.32
CA PRO A 174 34.24 -1.40 -6.02
C PRO A 174 35.45 -1.01 -6.88
N ASP A 175 35.22 -0.47 -8.07
CA ASP A 175 36.21 -0.07 -9.06
C ASP A 175 36.71 1.38 -8.90
N ALA A 176 36.14 2.15 -7.97
CA ALA A 176 36.50 3.55 -7.74
C ALA A 176 37.31 3.74 -6.45
N LEU A 177 38.36 4.54 -6.49
CA LEU A 177 39.11 5.04 -5.34
C LEU A 177 38.27 6.12 -4.64
N LEU A 178 37.93 5.89 -3.37
CA LEU A 178 37.08 6.80 -2.59
C LEU A 178 37.90 7.85 -1.84
N LEU A 179 37.51 9.12 -1.99
CA LEU A 179 37.99 10.27 -1.22
C LEU A 179 36.83 10.80 -0.38
N PHE A 180 36.88 10.58 0.94
CA PHE A 180 35.89 11.06 1.90
C PHE A 180 36.32 12.39 2.51
N ARG A 181 35.46 13.41 2.43
CA ARG A 181 35.70 14.67 3.11
C ARG A 181 35.31 14.56 4.58
N VAL A 182 36.29 14.73 5.45
CA VAL A 182 36.16 14.68 6.90
C VAL A 182 36.71 16.01 7.43
N GLY A 183 35.83 16.97 7.70
CA GLY A 183 36.22 18.35 8.03
C GLY A 183 36.85 19.07 6.84
N ASP A 184 38.07 19.58 7.03
CA ASP A 184 38.83 20.32 6.01
C ASP A 184 39.89 19.47 5.28
N SER A 185 39.78 18.15 5.36
CA SER A 185 40.67 17.20 4.69
C SER A 185 39.91 16.11 3.94
N TYR A 186 40.51 15.57 2.88
CA TYR A 186 40.07 14.32 2.26
C TYR A 186 40.85 13.14 2.82
N LYS A 187 40.14 12.06 3.12
CA LYS A 187 40.68 10.80 3.63
C LYS A 187 40.30 9.64 2.71
N SER A 188 41.23 8.71 2.54
CA SER A 188 40.99 7.41 1.91
C SER A 188 41.48 6.30 2.84
N TYR A 189 40.86 5.12 2.78
CA TYR A 189 41.07 4.05 3.76
C TYR A 189 41.45 2.71 3.08
N ASN A 190 42.16 1.86 3.83
CA ASN A 190 42.56 0.50 3.45
C ASN A 190 43.27 0.42 2.08
N GLU A 191 42.73 -0.36 1.14
CA GLU A 191 43.35 -0.60 -0.16
C GLU A 191 43.46 0.68 -1.00
N ASP A 192 42.46 1.54 -0.92
CA ASP A 192 42.45 2.82 -1.63
C ASP A 192 43.48 3.79 -1.02
N ALA A 193 43.70 3.75 0.30
CA ALA A 193 44.77 4.49 0.95
C ALA A 193 46.16 4.05 0.46
N VAL A 194 46.38 2.74 0.26
CA VAL A 194 47.65 2.22 -0.27
C VAL A 194 47.87 2.70 -1.71
N LYS A 195 46.81 2.66 -2.55
CA LYS A 195 46.87 3.18 -3.92
C LYS A 195 47.11 4.69 -3.95
N ALA A 196 46.39 5.46 -3.13
CA ALA A 196 46.54 6.90 -3.03
C ALA A 196 47.95 7.28 -2.55
N SER A 197 48.48 6.61 -1.51
CA SER A 197 49.84 6.84 -1.01
C SER A 197 50.89 6.66 -2.09
N LYS A 198 50.79 5.58 -2.88
CA LYS A 198 51.74 5.26 -3.95
C LYS A 198 51.72 6.30 -5.09
N HIS A 199 50.54 6.74 -5.51
CA HIS A 199 50.41 7.66 -6.64
C HIS A 199 50.60 9.14 -6.27
N LEU A 200 50.24 9.52 -5.04
CA LEU A 200 50.31 10.90 -4.56
C LEU A 200 51.60 11.21 -3.79
N GLY A 201 52.37 10.19 -3.41
CA GLY A 201 53.57 10.34 -2.59
C GLY A 201 53.28 10.76 -1.14
N ILE A 202 52.02 10.64 -0.70
CA ILE A 202 51.61 10.98 0.66
C ILE A 202 51.89 9.80 1.58
N LYS A 203 52.42 10.08 2.78
CA LYS A 203 52.76 9.04 3.76
C LYS A 203 51.50 8.27 4.20
N LEU A 204 51.54 6.94 4.06
CA LEU A 204 50.50 6.05 4.58
C LEU A 204 50.58 6.00 6.11
N SER A 205 49.45 6.25 6.78
CA SER A 205 49.32 6.13 8.24
C SER A 205 48.49 4.90 8.59
N SER A 206 48.79 4.25 9.71
CA SER A 206 48.06 3.06 10.19
C SER A 206 47.54 3.33 11.59
N GLN A 207 46.26 3.12 11.82
CA GLN A 207 45.61 3.27 13.11
C GLN A 207 45.77 1.99 13.96
N GLN A 208 45.55 2.08 15.28
CA GLN A 208 45.74 0.98 16.24
C GLN A 208 44.84 -0.24 15.97
N ASP A 209 43.74 -0.05 15.23
CA ASP A 209 42.80 -1.08 14.79
C ASP A 209 43.22 -1.78 13.48
N GLY A 210 44.39 -1.42 12.93
CA GLY A 210 44.91 -1.96 11.66
C GLY A 210 44.42 -1.23 10.41
N THR A 211 43.58 -0.20 10.55
CA THR A 211 43.07 0.58 9.41
C THR A 211 44.18 1.45 8.82
N LYS A 212 44.43 1.30 7.52
CA LYS A 212 45.38 2.16 6.76
C LYS A 212 44.66 3.39 6.25
N GLN A 213 45.25 4.57 6.33
CA GLN A 213 44.65 5.81 5.82
C GLN A 213 45.68 6.79 5.22
N VAL A 214 45.22 7.56 4.24
CA VAL A 214 45.92 8.71 3.66
C VAL A 214 45.02 9.92 3.80
N GLU A 215 45.60 11.06 4.18
CA GLU A 215 44.90 12.32 4.38
C GLU A 215 45.65 13.46 3.68
N PHE A 216 44.91 14.36 3.02
CA PHE A 216 45.44 15.64 2.54
C PHE A 216 44.41 16.77 2.69
N PRO A 217 44.85 18.04 2.85
CA PRO A 217 43.94 19.17 3.01
C PRO A 217 43.03 19.37 1.79
N LYS A 218 41.80 19.84 2.01
CA LYS A 218 40.79 20.05 0.96
C LYS A 218 41.31 20.88 -0.22
N HIS A 219 42.06 21.94 0.07
CA HIS A 219 42.61 22.83 -0.96
C HIS A 219 43.67 22.16 -1.85
N GLU A 220 44.22 21.00 -1.45
CA GLU A 220 45.14 20.22 -2.28
C GLU A 220 44.43 19.23 -3.21
N LEU A 221 43.09 19.16 -3.18
CA LEU A 221 42.33 18.27 -4.08
C LEU A 221 42.60 18.59 -5.55
N ASP A 222 42.61 19.86 -5.93
CA ASP A 222 42.83 20.29 -7.32
C ASP A 222 44.24 19.93 -7.83
N LYS A 223 45.19 19.71 -6.91
CA LYS A 223 46.55 19.25 -7.20
C LYS A 223 46.62 17.73 -7.33
N TYR A 224 45.95 16.99 -6.43
CA TYR A 224 46.08 15.52 -6.34
C TYR A 224 45.10 14.75 -7.21
N LEU A 225 43.90 15.29 -7.45
CA LEU A 225 42.88 14.64 -8.27
C LEU A 225 43.39 14.38 -9.70
N PRO A 226 44.04 15.33 -10.41
CA PRO A 226 44.59 15.07 -11.74
C PRO A 226 45.67 13.98 -11.76
N MET A 227 46.44 13.81 -10.68
CA MET A 227 47.48 12.78 -10.59
C MET A 227 46.86 11.38 -10.51
N LEU A 228 45.77 11.21 -9.74
CA LEU A 228 45.05 9.94 -9.65
C LEU A 228 44.37 9.58 -10.98
N ILE A 229 43.76 10.56 -11.65
CA ILE A 229 43.13 10.35 -12.97
C ILE A 229 44.19 9.97 -14.02
N LYS A 230 45.37 10.62 -14.02
CA LYS A 230 46.50 10.25 -14.90
C LYS A 230 47.03 8.84 -14.63
N ALA A 231 46.95 8.37 -13.38
CA ALA A 231 47.27 7.00 -13.00
C ALA A 231 46.20 5.97 -13.43
N LYS A 232 45.17 6.40 -14.19
CA LYS A 232 44.02 5.59 -14.64
C LYS A 232 43.14 5.05 -13.50
N GLU A 233 43.21 5.65 -12.32
CA GLU A 233 42.28 5.33 -11.23
C GLU A 233 40.97 6.09 -11.45
N ARG A 234 39.82 5.40 -11.32
CA ARG A 234 38.51 6.06 -11.25
C ARG A 234 38.35 6.61 -9.84
N VAL A 235 38.15 7.91 -9.68
CA VAL A 235 38.06 8.54 -8.35
C VAL A 235 36.62 8.98 -8.08
N ALA A 236 36.12 8.65 -6.88
CA ALA A 236 34.82 9.09 -6.38
C ALA A 236 35.02 9.97 -5.13
N ILE A 237 34.43 11.16 -5.14
CA ILE A 237 34.57 12.18 -4.09
C ILE A 237 33.27 12.27 -3.31
N ALA A 238 33.35 12.13 -1.98
CA ALA A 238 32.21 12.20 -1.07
C ALA A 238 32.35 13.40 -0.12
N ASP A 239 31.61 14.48 -0.38
CA ASP A 239 31.88 15.82 0.18
C ASP A 239 31.17 16.22 1.48
N GLN A 240 30.27 15.40 2.03
CA GLN A 240 29.50 15.74 3.24
C GLN A 240 29.43 14.59 4.26
N VAL A 241 30.27 14.67 5.30
CA VAL A 241 30.19 13.83 6.51
C VAL A 241 30.39 14.66 7.80
N GLU A 242 29.93 15.91 7.82
CA GLU A 242 30.13 16.80 8.98
C GLU A 242 29.24 16.45 10.19
N ASN A 243 28.17 15.68 10.00
CA ASN A 243 27.24 15.29 11.08
C ASN A 243 27.75 14.15 12.00
N ILE A 244 28.98 13.64 11.83
CA ILE A 244 29.49 12.49 12.60
C ILE A 244 30.60 12.87 13.61
N LEU A 245 31.29 14.01 13.45
CA LEU A 245 32.46 14.37 14.28
C LEU A 245 32.13 15.14 15.58
N HIS A 246 30.96 15.78 15.67
CA HIS A 246 30.59 16.61 16.84
C HIS A 246 30.33 15.83 18.15
N LYS A 247 30.51 14.50 18.16
CA LYS A 247 30.36 13.66 19.36
C LYS A 247 31.67 13.26 20.04
N GLN A 248 32.86 13.55 19.47
CA GLN A 248 34.12 13.07 20.05
C GLN A 248 35.07 14.16 20.57
N GLU A 249 34.93 15.43 20.16
CA GLU A 249 35.82 16.51 20.65
C GLU A 249 35.36 17.14 21.98
N THR A 250 34.12 16.89 22.43
CA THR A 250 33.57 17.47 23.67
C THR A 250 33.94 16.71 24.95
N GLN A 251 34.62 15.55 24.85
CA GLN A 251 34.96 14.70 26.00
C GLN A 251 36.42 14.81 26.49
N SER A 252 37.32 15.49 25.77
CA SER A 252 38.74 15.61 26.19
C SER A 252 39.16 17.01 26.66
N LYS A 253 38.21 17.94 26.86
CA LYS A 253 38.49 19.29 27.42
C LYS A 253 37.66 19.65 28.66
N ARG A 254 37.12 18.66 29.40
CA ARG A 254 36.36 18.88 30.65
C ARG A 254 36.95 18.15 31.87
N GLN A 255 38.27 18.13 31.97
CA GLN A 255 38.96 17.72 33.19
C GLN A 255 40.18 18.63 33.38
N GLU A 256 39.94 19.94 33.52
CA GLU A 256 40.92 20.93 34.01
C GLU A 256 40.23 22.32 34.02
N GLU A 257 39.13 22.47 34.78
CA GLU A 257 38.62 23.78 35.22
C GLU A 257 37.47 23.57 36.23
N ASP A 258 37.74 22.75 37.25
CA ASP A 258 36.92 22.69 38.47
C ASP A 258 37.82 22.96 39.67
N VAL A 259 38.34 24.18 39.75
CA VAL A 259 38.73 24.80 41.04
C VAL A 259 38.47 26.30 40.94
N LYS A 260 37.62 26.80 41.86
CA LYS A 260 37.34 28.20 42.23
C LYS A 260 36.21 28.89 41.45
N LEU A 261 35.01 28.98 42.06
CA LEU A 261 34.63 30.11 42.92
C LEU A 261 33.15 29.99 43.35
N ASP A 262 32.95 29.79 44.64
CA ASP A 262 31.70 30.03 45.35
C ASP A 262 31.50 31.52 45.65
N ASN A 263 30.22 31.91 45.72
CA ASN A 263 29.66 33.13 46.32
C ASN A 263 29.89 34.48 45.62
N HIS A 264 28.84 35.03 44.99
CA HIS A 264 28.02 36.11 45.57
C HIS A 264 26.81 36.46 44.67
N ARG A 265 25.64 36.64 45.30
CA ARG A 265 24.42 37.26 44.74
C ARG A 265 24.63 38.76 44.48
N ASN A 266 24.16 39.28 43.34
CA ASN A 266 23.16 40.38 43.24
C ASN A 266 22.73 40.64 41.76
N PRO A 267 21.72 41.49 41.42
CA PRO A 267 20.59 41.08 40.60
C PRO A 267 20.48 41.85 39.26
N GLN A 268 19.58 41.37 38.39
CA GLN A 268 18.93 42.10 37.29
C GLN A 268 19.80 42.72 36.17
N LYS A 269 19.73 42.06 35.01
CA LYS A 269 19.64 42.73 33.70
C LYS A 269 18.62 41.96 32.86
N PRO A 270 17.52 42.56 32.35
CA PRO A 270 16.55 41.85 31.52
C PRO A 270 17.15 41.66 30.13
N SER A 271 17.31 40.41 29.68
CA SER A 271 17.41 40.14 28.25
C SER A 271 15.99 40.15 27.69
N GLU A 272 15.66 41.20 26.95
CA GLU A 272 14.43 41.27 26.16
C GLU A 272 14.45 40.16 25.11
N THR A 273 13.77 39.04 25.40
CA THR A 273 13.21 38.19 24.38
C THR A 273 12.00 38.93 23.83
N ILE A 274 12.08 39.44 22.60
CA ILE A 274 10.93 40.06 21.93
C ILE A 274 9.94 38.93 21.64
N GLY A 275 8.98 38.70 22.54
CA GLY A 275 7.87 37.79 22.31
C GLY A 275 6.98 38.29 21.18
N ALA A 276 6.38 37.37 20.43
CA ALA A 276 5.38 37.70 19.41
C ALA A 276 4.28 38.57 19.99
N THR A 277 3.85 39.61 19.27
CA THR A 277 2.61 40.31 19.64
C THR A 277 1.40 39.38 19.42
N SER A 278 0.33 39.57 20.21
CA SER A 278 -0.91 38.80 20.06
C SER A 278 -1.45 38.83 18.62
N ASP A 279 -1.29 39.97 17.92
CA ASP A 279 -1.73 40.15 16.53
C ASP A 279 -0.89 39.34 15.54
N GLN A 280 0.44 39.30 15.70
CA GLN A 280 1.33 38.50 14.86
C GLN A 280 1.03 37.00 15.00
N GLN A 281 0.76 36.56 16.23
CA GLN A 281 0.42 35.16 16.50
C GLN A 281 -0.94 34.78 15.92
N GLN A 282 -1.95 35.65 16.08
CA GLN A 282 -3.28 35.40 15.50
C GLN A 282 -3.21 35.34 13.97
N LYS A 283 -2.45 36.25 13.34
CA LYS A 283 -2.21 36.23 11.90
C LYS A 283 -1.54 34.93 11.44
N PHE A 284 -0.54 34.43 12.18
CA PHE A 284 0.10 33.15 11.87
C PHE A 284 -0.88 31.96 11.93
N ILE A 285 -1.74 31.91 12.95
CA ILE A 285 -2.80 30.90 13.08
C ILE A 285 -3.74 30.98 11.89
N ASP A 286 -4.18 32.18 11.50
CA ASP A 286 -5.10 32.38 10.39
C ASP A 286 -4.46 32.01 9.04
N ASP A 287 -3.19 32.34 8.83
CA ASP A 287 -2.43 31.99 7.61
C ASP A 287 -2.22 30.47 7.48
N ILE A 288 -1.93 29.77 8.58
CA ILE A 288 -1.84 28.29 8.58
C ILE A 288 -3.21 27.68 8.33
N LYS A 289 -4.29 28.18 8.96
CA LYS A 289 -5.66 27.70 8.70
C LYS A 289 -6.05 27.90 7.24
N ALA A 290 -5.76 29.07 6.69
CA ALA A 290 -6.01 29.38 5.28
C ALA A 290 -5.23 28.45 4.35
N ALA A 291 -3.96 28.13 4.67
CA ALA A 291 -3.16 27.18 3.92
C ALA A 291 -3.71 25.74 4.02
N MET A 292 -4.11 25.30 5.21
CA MET A 292 -4.64 23.94 5.43
C MET A 292 -6.05 23.74 4.83
N GLY A 293 -6.87 24.79 4.77
CA GLY A 293 -8.25 24.70 4.31
C GLY A 293 -9.07 23.69 5.12
N THR A 294 -9.58 22.64 4.47
CA THR A 294 -10.33 21.54 5.12
C THR A 294 -9.44 20.41 5.65
N THR A 295 -8.12 20.49 5.46
CA THR A 295 -7.17 19.44 5.82
C THR A 295 -6.94 19.41 7.33
N ARG A 296 -7.12 18.24 7.96
CA ARG A 296 -6.92 18.07 9.41
C ARG A 296 -5.47 17.83 9.83
N MET A 297 -4.63 17.34 8.92
CA MET A 297 -3.24 17.02 9.21
C MET A 297 -2.39 17.17 7.95
N VAL A 298 -1.27 17.87 8.08
CA VAL A 298 -0.27 18.06 7.03
C VAL A 298 1.06 17.51 7.55
N VAL A 299 1.73 16.71 6.73
CA VAL A 299 3.10 16.27 7.00
C VAL A 299 4.02 17.32 6.40
N LEU A 300 4.93 17.84 7.23
CA LEU A 300 5.97 18.76 6.79
C LEU A 300 7.19 17.96 6.30
N PRO A 301 7.98 18.50 5.36
CA PRO A 301 9.29 17.93 5.07
C PRO A 301 10.13 17.90 6.35
N ASP A 302 11.11 16.99 6.40
CA ASP A 302 12.03 16.97 7.54
C ASP A 302 12.80 18.29 7.55
N PHE A 303 12.42 19.16 8.49
CA PHE A 303 13.05 20.46 8.68
C PHE A 303 14.41 20.34 9.39
N GLY A 304 14.79 19.12 9.76
CA GLY A 304 15.93 18.87 10.62
C GLY A 304 15.69 19.42 12.03
N THR A 305 16.60 19.07 12.91
CA THR A 305 16.62 19.59 14.29
C THR A 305 17.15 21.01 14.28
N GLN A 306 16.30 22.03 14.44
CA GLN A 306 16.73 23.43 14.54
C GLN A 306 16.54 23.98 15.95
N LYS A 307 17.61 24.57 16.50
CA LYS A 307 17.56 25.26 17.81
C LYS A 307 16.71 26.51 17.71
N GLY A 308 15.91 26.78 18.74
CA GLY A 308 15.12 28.01 18.86
C GLY A 308 13.82 28.04 18.06
N VAL A 309 13.36 26.93 17.47
CA VAL A 309 12.05 26.87 16.78
C VAL A 309 10.89 27.04 17.75
N VAL A 310 11.03 26.52 18.96
CA VAL A 310 10.00 26.58 20.01
C VAL A 310 10.52 27.39 21.20
N ALA A 311 9.79 28.43 21.59
CA ALA A 311 10.01 29.23 22.78
C ALA A 311 9.64 28.45 24.06
N GLY A 312 10.42 28.64 25.12
CA GLY A 312 10.02 28.27 26.49
C GLY A 312 10.26 26.83 26.93
N THR A 313 10.97 25.98 26.18
CA THR A 313 11.22 24.59 26.62
C THR A 313 12.36 24.46 27.64
N GLY A 314 13.17 25.50 27.89
CA GLY A 314 14.39 25.38 28.71
C GLY A 314 15.42 24.38 28.14
N GLU A 315 15.12 23.79 26.98
CA GLU A 315 15.94 22.81 26.29
C GLU A 315 16.53 23.52 25.09
N ASP A 316 17.82 23.84 25.17
CA ASP A 316 18.64 24.32 24.07
C ASP A 316 18.90 23.22 23.01
N LYS A 317 17.93 22.31 22.86
CA LYS A 317 17.90 21.16 21.95
C LYS A 317 17.11 21.59 20.73
N GLY A 318 17.61 21.30 19.53
CA GLY A 318 16.82 21.62 18.34
C GLY A 318 15.56 20.77 18.26
N ILE A 319 14.53 21.29 17.61
CA ILE A 319 13.24 20.60 17.46
C ILE A 319 13.01 20.40 15.97
N SER A 320 12.68 19.18 15.55
CA SER A 320 12.22 18.92 14.19
C SER A 320 10.70 18.82 14.20
N LEU A 321 10.04 19.85 13.69
CA LEU A 321 8.59 19.82 13.45
C LEU A 321 8.33 19.00 12.19
N SER A 322 7.46 18.01 12.30
CA SER A 322 7.18 17.06 11.21
C SER A 322 5.72 17.06 10.78
N ARG A 323 4.80 17.63 11.59
CA ARG A 323 3.38 17.66 11.28
C ARG A 323 2.69 18.90 11.83
N VAL A 324 1.64 19.31 11.13
CA VAL A 324 0.68 20.31 11.59
C VAL A 324 -0.69 19.66 11.67
N TYR A 325 -1.38 19.85 12.78
CA TYR A 325 -2.74 19.38 13.02
C TYR A 325 -3.67 20.58 13.17
N ALA A 326 -4.81 20.53 12.50
CA ALA A 326 -5.91 21.48 12.64
C ALA A 326 -7.09 20.79 13.29
N TRP A 327 -7.59 21.38 14.39
CA TRP A 327 -8.72 20.87 15.17
C TRP A 327 -9.62 22.02 15.59
N ASN A 328 -10.87 22.01 15.10
CA ASN A 328 -11.85 23.07 15.33
C ASN A 328 -11.24 24.45 15.04
N ASP A 329 -10.92 25.21 16.09
CA ASP A 329 -10.35 26.56 16.02
C ASP A 329 -8.86 26.64 16.40
N ASN A 330 -8.20 25.51 16.67
CA ASN A 330 -6.81 25.47 17.10
C ASN A 330 -5.91 24.74 16.11
N ILE A 331 -4.63 25.11 16.14
CA ILE A 331 -3.54 24.44 15.44
C ILE A 331 -2.59 23.86 16.47
N SER A 332 -1.98 22.71 16.16
CA SER A 332 -0.84 22.21 16.92
C SER A 332 0.24 21.66 15.98
N PHE A 333 1.49 21.88 16.37
CA PHE A 333 2.65 21.37 15.65
C PHE A 333 3.18 20.15 16.39
N ALA A 334 3.45 19.06 15.68
CA ALA A 334 4.06 17.87 16.27
C ALA A 334 5.49 17.68 15.78
N GLY A 335 6.38 17.35 16.69
CA GLY A 335 7.80 17.19 16.39
C GLY A 335 8.52 16.23 17.32
N SER A 336 9.79 16.00 17.00
CA SER A 336 10.73 15.23 17.81
C SER A 336 11.84 16.13 18.35
N VAL A 337 12.39 15.72 19.48
CA VAL A 337 13.56 16.33 20.11
C VAL A 337 14.70 15.30 20.05
N PRO A 338 15.92 15.67 19.65
CA PRO A 338 17.06 14.76 19.67
C PRO A 338 17.29 14.17 21.06
N GLY A 339 17.45 12.85 21.09
CA GLY A 339 17.69 12.11 22.33
C GLY A 339 16.42 11.72 23.10
N ASP A 340 15.25 12.16 22.66
CA ASP A 340 13.97 11.62 23.13
C ASP A 340 13.65 10.30 22.40
N ASP A 341 12.79 9.48 23.01
CA ASP A 341 12.29 8.27 22.35
C ASP A 341 11.64 8.63 21.00
N SER A 342 12.11 8.02 19.92
CA SER A 342 11.57 8.17 18.55
C SER A 342 10.06 7.94 18.43
N GLN A 343 9.45 7.30 19.43
CA GLN A 343 8.01 7.03 19.49
C GLN A 343 7.23 8.08 20.29
N LYS A 344 7.91 8.94 21.06
CA LYS A 344 7.30 10.08 21.76
C LYS A 344 7.27 11.30 20.85
N ARG A 345 6.07 11.63 20.35
CA ARG A 345 5.82 12.90 19.68
C ARG A 345 5.47 13.97 20.69
N ARG A 346 6.11 15.12 20.61
CA ARG A 346 5.74 16.31 21.38
C ARG A 346 4.85 17.20 20.55
N TYR A 347 3.88 17.84 21.21
CA TYR A 347 2.93 18.77 20.59
C TYR A 347 3.19 20.18 21.11
N TYR A 348 3.22 21.13 20.21
CA TYR A 348 3.51 22.53 20.48
C TYR A 348 2.35 23.39 19.98
N HIS A 349 1.83 24.23 20.87
CA HIS A 349 0.86 25.26 20.50
C HIS A 349 1.56 26.37 19.67
N PRO A 350 0.87 27.05 18.74
CA PRO A 350 1.43 28.15 17.94
C PRO A 350 2.09 29.25 18.77
N GLU A 351 1.60 29.49 19.98
CA GLU A 351 2.19 30.41 20.99
C GLU A 351 3.64 30.07 21.35
N ASN A 352 3.97 28.78 21.30
CA ASN A 352 5.32 28.34 21.61
C ASN A 352 6.21 28.39 20.37
N ILE A 353 5.73 28.74 19.18
CA ILE A 353 6.57 28.82 17.99
C ILE A 353 7.19 30.21 17.91
N CYS A 354 8.50 30.28 17.70
CA CYS A 354 9.21 31.54 17.57
C CYS A 354 8.82 32.27 16.27
N PRO A 355 8.51 33.59 16.31
CA PRO A 355 8.00 34.34 15.16
C PRO A 355 8.86 34.28 13.90
N GLU A 356 10.18 34.13 14.05
CA GLU A 356 11.13 34.03 12.95
C GLU A 356 10.86 32.82 12.04
N PHE A 357 10.14 31.81 12.54
CA PHE A 357 9.78 30.60 11.79
C PHE A 357 8.36 30.63 11.20
N TYR A 358 7.55 31.66 11.47
CA TYR A 358 6.15 31.72 11.03
C TYR A 358 6.03 31.65 9.50
N ASP A 359 6.73 32.53 8.78
CA ASP A 359 6.67 32.59 7.32
C ASP A 359 7.18 31.30 6.67
N TYR A 360 8.23 30.71 7.24
CA TYR A 360 8.77 29.43 6.77
C TYR A 360 7.72 28.32 6.90
N LEU A 361 7.14 28.15 8.09
CA LEU A 361 6.16 27.10 8.35
C LEU A 361 4.89 27.30 7.52
N VAL A 362 4.41 28.54 7.36
CA VAL A 362 3.28 28.85 6.48
C VAL A 362 3.59 28.43 5.04
N ASN A 363 4.80 28.72 4.54
CA ASN A 363 5.19 28.36 3.18
C ASN A 363 5.31 26.85 2.99
N GLU A 364 5.86 26.11 3.96
CA GLU A 364 5.92 24.65 3.88
C GLU A 364 4.54 23.99 3.96
N VAL A 365 3.64 24.52 4.80
CA VAL A 365 2.24 24.07 4.81
C VAL A 365 1.58 24.36 3.46
N LYS A 366 1.77 25.55 2.87
CA LYS A 366 1.23 25.89 1.54
C LYS A 366 1.75 24.94 0.44
N LYS A 367 3.04 24.60 0.47
CA LYS A 367 3.62 23.62 -0.47
C LYS A 367 3.03 22.23 -0.27
N ALA A 368 2.92 21.78 0.98
CA ALA A 368 2.41 20.45 1.31
C ALA A 368 0.89 20.30 1.09
N THR A 369 0.15 21.40 1.09
CA THR A 369 -1.31 21.46 0.83
C THR A 369 -1.65 21.87 -0.60
N ALA A 370 -0.64 22.20 -1.41
CA ALA A 370 -0.84 22.54 -2.81
C ALA A 370 -1.54 21.38 -3.53
N PRO A 371 -2.59 21.65 -4.33
CA PRO A 371 -3.32 20.60 -5.01
C PRO A 371 -2.40 19.91 -6.03
N GLN A 372 -2.45 18.58 -6.06
CA GLN A 372 -1.76 17.77 -7.06
C GLN A 372 -2.34 18.00 -8.47
N LEU A 373 -3.62 18.36 -8.53
CA LEU A 373 -4.36 18.64 -9.75
C LEU A 373 -5.56 19.54 -9.42
N ILE A 374 -5.97 20.39 -10.37
CA ILE A 374 -7.25 21.09 -10.33
C ILE A 374 -8.11 20.52 -11.45
N THR A 375 -9.32 20.07 -11.15
CA THR A 375 -10.24 19.51 -12.15
C THR A 375 -10.80 20.62 -13.05
N GLU A 376 -11.39 20.27 -14.20
CA GLU A 376 -12.05 21.25 -15.08
C GLU A 376 -13.18 22.01 -14.36
N ASN A 377 -13.79 21.40 -13.35
CA ASN A 377 -14.83 22.00 -12.52
C ASN A 377 -14.27 22.84 -11.35
N GLY A 378 -12.95 23.06 -11.30
CA GLY A 378 -12.28 23.89 -10.28
C GLY A 378 -12.02 23.20 -8.95
N GLN A 379 -12.27 21.89 -8.84
CA GLN A 379 -12.06 21.14 -7.60
C GLN A 379 -10.58 20.81 -7.40
N LYS A 380 -10.09 20.91 -6.16
CA LYS A 380 -8.70 20.68 -5.82
C LYS A 380 -8.46 19.24 -5.42
N VAL A 381 -7.62 18.52 -6.16
CA VAL A 381 -7.12 17.20 -5.76
C VAL A 381 -6.04 17.39 -4.70
N THR A 382 -6.43 17.27 -3.43
CA THR A 382 -5.53 17.51 -2.29
C THR A 382 -4.59 16.34 -2.02
N SER A 383 -4.98 15.13 -2.43
CA SER A 383 -4.14 13.93 -2.34
C SER A 383 -4.66 12.86 -3.28
N ALA A 384 -3.79 12.18 -4.00
CA ALA A 384 -4.14 11.02 -4.81
C ALA A 384 -2.99 10.03 -4.83
N ASN A 385 -3.22 8.82 -4.31
CA ASN A 385 -2.16 7.83 -4.13
C ASN A 385 -2.68 6.42 -4.38
N LEU A 386 -1.76 5.53 -4.72
CA LEU A 386 -1.96 4.09 -4.66
C LEU A 386 -1.74 3.58 -3.24
N TYR A 387 -2.54 2.64 -2.82
CA TYR A 387 -2.30 1.86 -1.62
C TYR A 387 -2.62 0.39 -1.87
N GLU A 388 -1.84 -0.49 -1.26
CA GLU A 388 -2.07 -1.92 -1.31
C GLU A 388 -3.16 -2.30 -0.31
N SER A 389 -4.03 -3.23 -0.70
CA SER A 389 -5.07 -3.77 0.15
C SER A 389 -4.48 -4.50 1.35
N PRO A 390 -4.85 -4.15 2.60
CA PRO A 390 -4.39 -4.89 3.77
C PRO A 390 -5.00 -6.31 3.84
N LYS A 391 -6.04 -6.58 3.05
CA LYS A 391 -6.75 -7.87 3.04
C LYS A 391 -6.35 -8.78 1.87
N GLN A 392 -5.75 -8.22 0.81
CA GLN A 392 -5.51 -8.92 -0.46
C GLN A 392 -4.17 -8.47 -1.05
N GLU A 393 -3.14 -9.27 -0.86
CA GLU A 393 -1.80 -9.02 -1.40
C GLU A 393 -1.83 -8.90 -2.93
N GLY A 394 -1.06 -7.95 -3.46
CA GLY A 394 -1.00 -7.64 -4.88
C GLY A 394 -2.22 -6.88 -5.42
N LYS A 395 -3.24 -6.61 -4.60
CA LYS A 395 -4.38 -5.79 -4.99
C LYS A 395 -4.18 -4.35 -4.54
N TYR A 396 -4.10 -3.46 -5.52
CA TYR A 396 -3.96 -2.04 -5.27
C TYR A 396 -5.27 -1.30 -5.49
N PHE A 397 -5.41 -0.23 -4.74
CA PHE A 397 -6.50 0.71 -4.88
C PHE A 397 -5.94 2.11 -5.09
N PHE A 398 -6.55 2.85 -6.01
CA PHE A 398 -6.34 4.28 -6.17
C PHE A 398 -7.34 4.99 -5.27
N TYR A 399 -6.85 5.87 -4.43
CA TYR A 399 -7.67 6.69 -3.56
C TYR A 399 -7.24 8.14 -3.67
N ALA A 400 -8.24 9.01 -3.78
CA ALA A 400 -8.02 10.44 -3.86
C ALA A 400 -8.97 11.22 -2.96
N ARG A 401 -8.60 12.48 -2.71
CA ARG A 401 -9.39 13.46 -1.99
C ARG A 401 -9.58 14.69 -2.87
N LEU A 402 -10.83 15.14 -2.99
CA LEU A 402 -11.22 16.35 -3.70
C LEU A 402 -11.75 17.36 -2.69
N ASP A 403 -11.17 18.55 -2.66
CA ASP A 403 -11.48 19.61 -1.68
C ASP A 403 -11.44 19.10 -0.22
N GLY A 404 -10.52 18.15 0.03
CA GLY A 404 -10.39 17.46 1.31
C GLY A 404 -11.43 16.37 1.58
N VAL A 405 -12.38 16.10 0.69
CA VAL A 405 -13.35 15.00 0.79
C VAL A 405 -12.80 13.74 0.13
N GLY A 406 -12.75 12.63 0.88
CA GLY A 406 -12.28 11.35 0.37
C GLY A 406 -13.24 10.70 -0.63
N LEU A 407 -12.72 10.25 -1.76
CA LEU A 407 -13.48 9.48 -2.74
C LEU A 407 -13.51 8.00 -2.40
N HIS A 408 -14.45 7.27 -3.00
CA HIS A 408 -14.47 5.82 -2.88
C HIS A 408 -13.23 5.21 -3.57
N PRO A 409 -12.42 4.38 -2.89
CA PRO A 409 -11.25 3.77 -3.52
C PRO A 409 -11.61 2.88 -4.71
N LYS A 410 -10.84 2.97 -5.80
CA LYS A 410 -11.07 2.18 -7.01
C LYS A 410 -9.96 1.14 -7.16
N ALA A 411 -10.32 -0.11 -7.42
CA ALA A 411 -9.35 -1.17 -7.66
C ALA A 411 -8.58 -0.91 -8.96
N VAL A 412 -7.26 -1.05 -8.91
CA VAL A 412 -6.34 -0.67 -9.99
C VAL A 412 -5.82 -1.92 -10.68
N LYS A 413 -5.73 -1.88 -12.00
CA LYS A 413 -5.14 -2.96 -12.79
C LYS A 413 -3.64 -3.05 -12.52
N PRO A 414 -3.04 -4.25 -12.42
CA PRO A 414 -1.61 -4.40 -12.14
C PRO A 414 -0.70 -3.60 -13.08
N GLN A 415 -1.03 -3.51 -14.37
CA GLN A 415 -0.26 -2.74 -15.34
C GLN A 415 -0.22 -1.24 -15.00
N ASP A 416 -1.33 -0.69 -14.52
CA ASP A 416 -1.42 0.73 -14.16
C ASP A 416 -0.73 1.02 -12.82
N VAL A 417 -0.72 0.04 -11.91
CA VAL A 417 0.09 0.13 -10.68
C VAL A 417 1.55 0.27 -11.03
N GLU A 418 2.06 -0.61 -11.89
CA GLU A 418 3.46 -0.60 -12.32
C GLU A 418 3.81 0.71 -13.03
N ALA A 419 2.99 1.15 -13.99
CA ALA A 419 3.19 2.39 -14.72
C ALA A 419 3.17 3.63 -13.80
N PHE A 420 2.26 3.67 -12.81
CA PHE A 420 2.21 4.77 -11.84
C PHE A 420 3.43 4.77 -10.90
N MET A 421 3.86 3.60 -10.43
CA MET A 421 5.06 3.48 -9.57
C MET A 421 6.34 3.87 -10.32
N LYS A 422 6.40 3.61 -11.64
CA LYS A 422 7.49 4.05 -12.53
C LYS A 422 7.36 5.51 -12.98
N GLN A 423 6.33 6.23 -12.53
CA GLN A 423 6.01 7.60 -12.95
C GLN A 423 5.73 7.75 -14.47
N GLU A 424 5.42 6.65 -15.16
CA GLU A 424 4.96 6.65 -16.54
C GLU A 424 3.49 7.09 -16.66
N LEU A 425 2.70 6.82 -15.61
CA LEU A 425 1.34 7.31 -15.47
C LEU A 425 1.28 8.45 -14.45
N SER A 426 0.73 9.59 -14.85
CA SER A 426 0.54 10.74 -13.95
C SER A 426 -0.71 10.58 -13.08
N VAL A 427 -0.82 11.43 -12.04
CA VAL A 427 -2.05 11.53 -11.23
C VAL A 427 -3.26 11.89 -12.10
N LYS A 428 -3.08 12.73 -13.12
CA LYS A 428 -4.14 13.12 -14.04
C LYS A 428 -4.64 11.91 -14.84
N ASP A 429 -3.72 11.11 -15.38
CA ASP A 429 -4.07 9.91 -16.15
C ASP A 429 -4.80 8.87 -15.27
N MET A 430 -4.36 8.72 -14.02
CA MET A 430 -5.05 7.87 -13.04
C MET A 430 -6.48 8.36 -12.77
N PHE A 431 -6.68 9.68 -12.65
CA PHE A 431 -8.00 10.27 -12.49
C PHE A 431 -8.90 10.05 -13.70
N GLU A 432 -8.40 10.27 -14.91
CA GLU A 432 -9.16 10.04 -16.14
C GLU A 432 -9.61 8.57 -16.26
N LYS A 433 -8.78 7.63 -15.79
CA LYS A 433 -9.07 6.20 -15.87
C LYS A 433 -9.98 5.67 -14.76
N TYR A 434 -9.77 6.11 -13.52
CA TYR A 434 -10.43 5.53 -12.34
C TYR A 434 -11.51 6.44 -11.71
N TYR A 435 -11.44 7.75 -11.94
CA TYR A 435 -12.42 8.74 -11.52
C TYR A 435 -12.89 9.63 -12.69
N PRO A 436 -13.32 9.05 -13.82
CA PRO A 436 -13.59 9.81 -15.05
C PRO A 436 -14.61 10.93 -14.85
N THR A 437 -15.62 10.73 -13.99
CA THR A 437 -16.65 11.74 -13.71
C THR A 437 -16.12 12.95 -12.95
N LYS A 438 -15.02 12.81 -12.22
CA LYS A 438 -14.36 13.94 -11.54
C LYS A 438 -13.56 14.81 -12.50
N MET A 439 -13.17 14.24 -13.65
CA MET A 439 -12.47 14.94 -14.72
C MET A 439 -13.43 15.49 -15.78
N ALA A 440 -14.63 14.93 -15.89
CA ALA A 440 -15.61 15.36 -16.87
C ALA A 440 -16.26 16.70 -16.51
N LYS A 441 -16.52 17.52 -17.52
CA LYS A 441 -17.28 18.75 -17.40
C LYS A 441 -18.67 18.48 -16.81
N GLN A 442 -19.01 19.23 -15.78
CA GLN A 442 -20.34 19.19 -15.18
C GLN A 442 -21.39 19.76 -16.16
N LEU A 443 -22.50 19.05 -16.32
CA LEU A 443 -23.64 19.51 -17.12
C LEU A 443 -24.38 20.65 -16.41
N GLY A 444 -24.94 21.54 -17.22
CA GLY A 444 -25.91 22.52 -16.74
C GLY A 444 -27.13 21.84 -16.13
N LYS A 445 -27.88 22.55 -15.28
CA LYS A 445 -29.05 21.97 -14.59
C LYS A 445 -30.07 21.39 -15.57
N GLU A 446 -30.36 22.10 -16.66
CA GLU A 446 -31.33 21.66 -17.67
C GLU A 446 -30.86 20.40 -18.42
N ASP A 447 -29.60 20.38 -18.85
CA ASP A 447 -28.99 19.22 -19.53
C ASP A 447 -28.95 17.99 -18.62
N PHE A 448 -28.63 18.19 -17.34
CA PHE A 448 -28.64 17.13 -16.34
C PHE A 448 -30.07 16.61 -16.09
N ASP A 449 -31.04 17.51 -15.94
CA ASP A 449 -32.43 17.17 -15.64
C ASP A 449 -33.18 16.55 -16.83
N SER A 450 -32.63 16.63 -18.05
CA SER A 450 -33.18 16.02 -19.26
C SER A 450 -33.50 14.53 -19.07
N LEU A 451 -34.76 14.18 -19.36
CA LEU A 451 -35.30 12.82 -19.26
C LEU A 451 -35.39 12.12 -20.62
N LYS A 452 -34.86 12.75 -21.68
CA LYS A 452 -34.85 12.22 -23.04
C LYS A 452 -33.93 11.02 -23.16
N LEU A 453 -34.41 10.03 -23.89
CA LEU A 453 -33.74 8.78 -24.21
C LEU A 453 -33.25 8.79 -25.67
N SER A 454 -32.35 7.87 -25.99
CA SER A 454 -31.71 7.72 -27.29
C SER A 454 -32.64 7.29 -28.41
N ASP A 455 -33.79 6.69 -28.08
CA ASP A 455 -34.86 6.34 -29.03
C ASP A 455 -35.83 7.50 -29.29
N GLY A 456 -35.58 8.67 -28.70
CA GLY A 456 -36.41 9.87 -28.80
C GLY A 456 -37.57 9.92 -27.82
N ASN A 457 -37.81 8.85 -27.04
CA ASN A 457 -38.81 8.86 -25.98
C ASN A 457 -38.30 9.63 -24.76
N GLU A 458 -39.22 9.97 -23.85
CA GLU A 458 -38.90 10.72 -22.64
C GLU A 458 -39.55 10.08 -21.42
N LEU A 459 -38.78 9.97 -20.33
CA LEU A 459 -39.31 9.50 -19.06
C LEU A 459 -40.23 10.57 -18.46
N THR A 460 -41.31 10.14 -17.82
CA THR A 460 -42.20 11.05 -17.07
C THR A 460 -41.69 11.26 -15.65
N LYS A 461 -40.90 10.32 -15.12
CA LYS A 461 -40.34 10.42 -13.77
C LYS A 461 -39.01 9.71 -13.68
N PHE A 462 -38.11 10.32 -12.90
CA PHE A 462 -36.82 9.75 -12.55
C PHE A 462 -36.53 10.07 -11.08
N ARG A 463 -36.15 9.06 -10.30
CA ARG A 463 -35.78 9.23 -8.90
C ARG A 463 -34.67 8.26 -8.51
N VAL A 464 -33.61 8.80 -7.93
CA VAL A 464 -32.59 8.03 -7.21
C VAL A 464 -32.86 8.16 -5.71
N TYR A 465 -32.91 7.04 -5.00
CA TYR A 465 -33.13 7.02 -3.54
C TYR A 465 -32.39 5.84 -2.88
N LYS A 466 -32.01 6.00 -1.62
CA LYS A 466 -31.42 4.92 -0.82
C LYS A 466 -32.53 4.06 -0.21
N GLN A 467 -32.48 2.74 -0.40
CA GLN A 467 -33.39 1.81 0.28
C GLN A 467 -33.09 1.79 1.77
N ARG A 468 -34.07 2.17 2.59
CA ARG A 468 -33.93 2.24 4.06
C ARG A 468 -34.77 1.20 4.80
N ASN A 469 -35.60 0.43 4.09
CA ASN A 469 -36.36 -0.64 4.71
C ASN A 469 -35.53 -1.93 4.68
N GLU A 470 -35.18 -2.45 5.86
CA GLU A 470 -34.39 -3.68 6.08
C GLU A 470 -35.05 -4.94 5.53
N GLU A 471 -36.38 -4.96 5.44
CA GLU A 471 -37.16 -6.10 4.92
C GLU A 471 -37.17 -6.17 3.39
N LYS A 472 -36.76 -5.09 2.71
CA LYS A 472 -36.73 -5.04 1.25
C LYS A 472 -35.38 -5.48 0.72
N SER A 473 -35.39 -6.11 -0.46
CA SER A 473 -34.16 -6.37 -1.21
C SER A 473 -33.39 -5.07 -1.44
N HIS A 474 -32.06 -5.19 -1.53
CA HIS A 474 -31.15 -4.07 -1.73
C HIS A 474 -31.17 -3.04 -0.58
N PHE A 475 -31.44 -3.47 0.67
CA PHE A 475 -31.33 -2.59 1.84
C PHE A 475 -29.95 -1.91 1.90
N GLY A 476 -29.95 -0.58 2.08
CA GLY A 476 -28.74 0.23 2.13
C GLY A 476 -28.19 0.65 0.77
N GLU A 477 -28.69 0.09 -0.34
CA GLU A 477 -28.25 0.45 -1.70
C GLU A 477 -29.05 1.63 -2.26
N TYR A 478 -28.47 2.35 -3.22
CA TYR A 478 -29.20 3.35 -4.00
C TYR A 478 -29.89 2.68 -5.19
N LEU A 479 -31.19 2.95 -5.33
CA LEU A 479 -32.06 2.43 -6.39
C LEU A 479 -32.50 3.56 -7.32
N LEU A 480 -32.56 3.25 -8.61
CA LEU A 480 -33.18 4.08 -9.65
C LEU A 480 -34.61 3.62 -9.85
N TYR A 481 -35.53 4.56 -9.74
CA TYR A 481 -36.93 4.40 -10.10
C TYR A 481 -37.29 5.33 -11.24
N ALA A 482 -38.01 4.81 -12.24
CA ALA A 482 -38.46 5.59 -13.37
C ALA A 482 -39.88 5.21 -13.80
N GLU A 483 -40.54 6.16 -14.46
CA GLU A 483 -41.85 5.98 -15.10
C GLU A 483 -41.78 6.53 -16.53
N MET A 484 -42.55 5.93 -17.44
CA MET A 484 -42.74 6.42 -18.80
C MET A 484 -44.23 6.30 -19.14
N GLY A 485 -44.92 7.45 -19.17
CA GLY A 485 -46.38 7.49 -19.22
C GLY A 485 -46.98 6.75 -18.01
N ASN A 486 -47.81 5.75 -18.27
CA ASN A 486 -48.45 4.92 -17.24
C ASN A 486 -47.62 3.68 -16.84
N LYS A 487 -46.48 3.43 -17.50
CA LYS A 487 -45.63 2.26 -17.23
C LYS A 487 -44.62 2.62 -16.14
N ARG A 488 -44.58 1.80 -15.08
CA ARG A 488 -43.57 1.87 -14.02
C ARG A 488 -42.50 0.82 -14.25
N PHE A 489 -41.24 1.20 -14.07
CA PHE A 489 -40.11 0.27 -14.18
C PHE A 489 -39.70 -0.25 -12.81
N HIS A 490 -39.14 -1.46 -12.79
CA HIS A 490 -38.65 -2.05 -11.56
C HIS A 490 -37.45 -1.25 -11.03
N ALA A 491 -37.48 -0.95 -9.74
CA ALA A 491 -36.41 -0.20 -9.10
C ALA A 491 -35.11 -0.99 -9.12
N THR A 492 -34.05 -0.43 -9.70
CA THR A 492 -32.80 -1.16 -9.99
C THR A 492 -31.63 -0.52 -9.26
N PRO A 493 -30.76 -1.29 -8.59
CA PRO A 493 -29.59 -0.75 -7.88
C PRO A 493 -28.59 -0.11 -8.84
N LEU A 494 -28.03 1.02 -8.43
CA LEU A 494 -26.97 1.70 -9.17
C LEU A 494 -25.59 1.24 -8.70
N SER A 495 -24.67 1.08 -9.65
CA SER A 495 -23.25 0.93 -9.34
C SER A 495 -22.65 2.25 -8.83
N HIS A 496 -21.48 2.17 -8.20
CA HIS A 496 -20.76 3.37 -7.74
C HIS A 496 -20.45 4.33 -8.91
N ASP A 497 -20.06 3.82 -10.08
CA ASP A 497 -19.77 4.66 -11.25
C ASP A 497 -21.02 5.38 -11.78
N GLN A 498 -22.19 4.74 -11.70
CA GLN A 498 -23.46 5.35 -12.08
C GLN A 498 -23.91 6.40 -11.06
N LEU A 499 -23.66 6.17 -9.77
CA LEU A 499 -23.90 7.16 -8.72
C LEU A 499 -22.96 8.35 -8.85
N ASP A 500 -21.67 8.10 -9.11
CA ASP A 500 -20.69 9.14 -9.37
C ASP A 500 -21.17 10.02 -10.54
N ALA A 501 -21.60 9.43 -11.66
CA ALA A 501 -22.13 10.17 -12.80
C ALA A 501 -23.38 11.01 -12.46
N TYR A 502 -24.27 10.47 -11.61
CA TYR A 502 -25.47 11.17 -11.15
C TYR A 502 -25.15 12.35 -10.22
N PHE A 503 -24.34 12.13 -9.18
CA PHE A 503 -24.03 13.16 -8.18
C PHE A 503 -23.10 14.23 -8.74
N ASP A 504 -22.19 13.87 -9.65
CA ASP A 504 -21.31 14.83 -10.32
C ASP A 504 -22.01 15.55 -11.47
N ARG A 505 -23.19 15.07 -11.90
CA ARG A 505 -23.98 15.60 -13.01
C ARG A 505 -23.21 15.61 -14.33
N THR A 506 -22.54 14.51 -14.65
CA THR A 506 -21.75 14.38 -15.89
C THR A 506 -22.54 13.71 -17.02
N GLN A 507 -23.71 13.17 -16.70
CA GLN A 507 -24.65 12.55 -17.65
C GLN A 507 -26.07 12.99 -17.30
N SER A 508 -26.93 13.10 -18.32
CA SER A 508 -28.34 13.41 -18.10
C SER A 508 -29.04 12.26 -17.36
N LYS A 509 -30.14 12.59 -16.67
CA LYS A 509 -30.99 11.57 -16.03
C LYS A 509 -31.49 10.53 -17.04
N GLY A 510 -31.83 10.96 -18.26
CA GLY A 510 -32.17 10.05 -19.37
C GLY A 510 -31.03 9.07 -19.67
N GLN A 511 -29.81 9.56 -19.90
CA GLN A 511 -28.64 8.72 -20.17
C GLN A 511 -28.32 7.74 -19.04
N ILE A 512 -28.46 8.17 -17.78
CA ILE A 512 -28.28 7.32 -16.61
C ILE A 512 -29.35 6.22 -16.58
N ALA A 513 -30.61 6.57 -16.86
CA ALA A 513 -31.69 5.59 -16.94
C ALA A 513 -31.44 4.54 -18.03
N GLU A 514 -30.93 4.92 -19.21
CA GLU A 514 -30.59 3.94 -20.25
C GLU A 514 -29.55 2.92 -19.77
N LYS A 515 -28.53 3.38 -19.05
CA LYS A 515 -27.47 2.51 -18.54
C LYS A 515 -27.95 1.55 -17.46
N VAL A 516 -28.89 1.99 -16.62
CA VAL A 516 -29.36 1.23 -15.46
C VAL A 516 -30.55 0.34 -15.82
N ILE A 517 -31.53 0.87 -16.54
CA ILE A 517 -32.81 0.20 -16.86
C ILE A 517 -33.09 0.08 -18.36
N GLY A 518 -32.10 0.31 -19.23
CA GLY A 518 -32.26 0.24 -20.69
C GLY A 518 -32.83 -1.09 -21.20
N GLU A 519 -32.55 -2.20 -20.52
CA GLU A 519 -33.14 -3.51 -20.85
C GLU A 519 -34.64 -3.56 -20.56
N GLN A 520 -35.09 -2.93 -19.47
CA GLN A 520 -36.52 -2.82 -19.14
C GLN A 520 -37.25 -1.83 -20.06
N LEU A 521 -36.51 -0.83 -20.57
CA LEU A 521 -36.96 0.11 -21.58
C LEU A 521 -36.91 -0.50 -22.99
N HIS A 522 -36.27 -1.67 -23.16
CA HIS A 522 -36.03 -2.33 -24.44
C HIS A 522 -35.27 -1.46 -25.44
N LEU A 523 -34.31 -0.67 -24.99
CA LEU A 523 -33.51 0.21 -25.84
C LEU A 523 -32.42 -0.54 -26.58
N LYS A 524 -32.14 -0.12 -27.82
CA LYS A 524 -31.02 -0.68 -28.61
C LYS A 524 -29.68 -0.44 -27.91
N SER A 525 -29.48 0.74 -27.33
CA SER A 525 -28.27 1.13 -26.59
C SER A 525 -27.93 0.17 -25.44
N ALA A 526 -28.93 -0.46 -24.83
CA ALA A 526 -28.74 -1.42 -23.74
C ALA A 526 -27.99 -2.70 -24.20
N TYR A 527 -28.12 -3.06 -25.48
CA TYR A 527 -27.59 -4.29 -26.04
C TYR A 527 -26.27 -4.12 -26.82
N GLU A 528 -25.90 -2.88 -27.17
CA GLU A 528 -24.69 -2.57 -27.97
C GLU A 528 -23.38 -2.99 -27.28
N LYS A 529 -23.38 -3.05 -25.95
CA LYS A 529 -22.23 -3.51 -25.15
C LYS A 529 -21.98 -5.02 -25.26
N TYR A 530 -22.96 -5.81 -25.70
CA TYR A 530 -22.84 -7.26 -25.78
C TYR A 530 -22.35 -7.67 -27.17
N LYS A 531 -21.07 -8.03 -27.27
CA LYS A 531 -20.45 -8.53 -28.49
C LYS A 531 -19.82 -9.89 -28.23
N LEU A 532 -19.98 -10.79 -29.20
CA LEU A 532 -19.32 -12.10 -29.15
C LEU A 532 -17.79 -11.90 -29.21
N PRO A 533 -16.99 -12.78 -28.59
CA PRO A 533 -15.54 -12.68 -28.67
C PRO A 533 -15.05 -12.75 -30.11
N GLU A 534 -14.15 -11.85 -30.48
CA GLU A 534 -13.54 -11.83 -31.81
C GLU A 534 -12.71 -13.11 -32.03
N ASN A 535 -12.75 -13.64 -33.25
CA ASN A 535 -12.05 -14.87 -33.69
C ASN A 535 -12.63 -16.20 -33.16
N ILE A 536 -13.84 -16.23 -32.61
CA ILE A 536 -14.54 -17.50 -32.31
C ILE A 536 -15.63 -17.74 -33.37
N PRO A 537 -15.55 -18.83 -34.16
CA PRO A 537 -16.53 -19.11 -35.21
C PRO A 537 -17.85 -19.58 -34.59
N VAL A 538 -18.73 -18.63 -34.30
CA VAL A 538 -20.11 -18.92 -33.91
C VAL A 538 -20.90 -19.31 -35.16
N GLN A 539 -21.33 -20.57 -35.24
CA GLN A 539 -22.09 -21.09 -36.38
C GLN A 539 -23.59 -20.78 -36.25
N GLU A 540 -24.16 -21.06 -35.08
CA GLU A 540 -25.58 -20.88 -34.84
C GLU A 540 -25.85 -20.44 -33.40
N VAL A 541 -26.68 -19.42 -33.24
CA VAL A 541 -27.27 -19.06 -31.95
C VAL A 541 -28.73 -19.47 -31.93
N ARG A 542 -29.06 -20.44 -31.07
CA ARG A 542 -30.41 -20.98 -30.95
C ARG A 542 -31.12 -20.40 -29.74
N VAL A 543 -32.33 -19.90 -29.95
CA VAL A 543 -33.26 -19.48 -28.89
C VAL A 543 -34.54 -20.30 -29.04
N ARG A 544 -34.87 -21.12 -28.06
CA ARG A 544 -36.00 -22.06 -28.13
C ARG A 544 -36.83 -22.05 -26.85
N LYS A 545 -38.14 -22.28 -26.98
CA LYS A 545 -39.04 -22.49 -25.84
C LYS A 545 -39.11 -23.98 -25.51
N VAL A 546 -38.91 -24.33 -24.24
CA VAL A 546 -39.09 -25.70 -23.75
C VAL A 546 -40.54 -25.94 -23.29
N PRO A 547 -41.01 -27.20 -23.23
CA PRO A 547 -42.38 -27.53 -22.82
C PRO A 547 -42.79 -26.93 -21.46
N GLU A 548 -41.84 -26.78 -20.55
CA GLU A 548 -42.02 -26.17 -19.23
C GLU A 548 -42.30 -24.65 -19.29
N GLY A 549 -42.25 -24.06 -20.48
CA GLY A 549 -42.59 -22.66 -20.74
C GLY A 549 -41.40 -21.71 -20.77
N ASP A 550 -40.24 -22.17 -20.30
CA ASP A 550 -39.01 -21.40 -20.28
C ASP A 550 -38.39 -21.24 -21.67
N TRP A 551 -37.72 -20.11 -21.90
CA TRP A 551 -36.94 -19.89 -23.11
C TRP A 551 -35.46 -20.04 -22.80
N LEU A 552 -34.80 -20.87 -23.60
CA LEU A 552 -33.39 -21.19 -23.45
C LEU A 552 -32.59 -20.70 -24.66
N ILE A 553 -31.37 -20.25 -24.41
CA ILE A 553 -30.38 -19.86 -25.41
C ILE A 553 -29.16 -20.77 -25.35
N SER A 554 -28.62 -21.13 -26.52
CA SER A 554 -27.36 -21.86 -26.68
C SER A 554 -26.64 -21.48 -27.97
N VAL A 555 -25.33 -21.70 -28.01
CA VAL A 555 -24.48 -21.44 -29.18
C VAL A 555 -23.81 -22.73 -29.64
N SER A 556 -23.82 -22.97 -30.95
CA SER A 556 -23.02 -24.01 -31.60
C SER A 556 -21.72 -23.43 -32.15
N LEU A 557 -20.60 -24.03 -31.76
CA LEU A 557 -19.24 -23.70 -32.21
C LEU A 557 -18.72 -24.73 -33.23
N GLY A 558 -19.62 -25.40 -33.96
CA GLY A 558 -19.26 -26.36 -35.00
C GLY A 558 -18.68 -27.66 -34.45
N ASP A 559 -17.43 -27.96 -34.82
CA ASP A 559 -16.68 -29.15 -34.38
C ASP A 559 -16.35 -29.13 -32.88
N LYS A 560 -16.45 -27.97 -32.23
CA LYS A 560 -16.30 -27.81 -30.78
C LYS A 560 -17.55 -28.17 -29.97
N GLY A 561 -18.69 -28.38 -30.63
CA GLY A 561 -19.96 -28.72 -29.97
C GLY A 561 -20.79 -27.49 -29.56
N GLN A 562 -21.66 -27.67 -28.57
CA GLN A 562 -22.67 -26.69 -28.15
C GLN A 562 -22.45 -26.24 -26.71
N THR A 563 -22.70 -24.96 -26.42
CA THR A 563 -22.67 -24.45 -25.05
C THR A 563 -23.83 -25.03 -24.21
N PRO A 564 -23.72 -25.04 -22.88
CA PRO A 564 -24.86 -25.27 -22.00
C PRO A 564 -26.02 -24.31 -22.33
N GLU A 565 -27.24 -24.77 -22.12
CA GLU A 565 -28.43 -23.95 -22.31
C GLU A 565 -28.63 -23.01 -21.10
N ARG A 566 -28.92 -21.73 -21.36
CA ARG A 566 -29.19 -20.71 -20.33
C ARG A 566 -30.59 -20.14 -20.49
N LYS A 567 -31.27 -19.87 -19.39
CA LYS A 567 -32.60 -19.25 -19.39
C LYS A 567 -32.54 -17.77 -19.77
N VAL A 568 -33.43 -17.33 -20.64
CA VAL A 568 -33.52 -15.96 -21.15
C VAL A 568 -34.60 -15.19 -20.39
N SER A 569 -34.31 -13.92 -20.04
CA SER A 569 -35.26 -13.07 -19.31
C SER A 569 -36.43 -12.61 -20.19
N SER A 570 -37.59 -12.33 -19.57
CA SER A 570 -38.75 -11.81 -20.29
C SER A 570 -38.48 -10.48 -21.01
N ASN A 571 -37.63 -9.62 -20.43
CA ASN A 571 -37.26 -8.35 -21.06
C ASN A 571 -36.45 -8.59 -22.34
N ASP A 572 -35.51 -9.53 -22.31
CA ASP A 572 -34.68 -9.86 -23.47
C ASP A 572 -35.47 -10.58 -24.56
N LEU A 573 -36.43 -11.43 -24.19
CA LEU A 573 -37.36 -12.04 -25.14
C LEU A 573 -38.23 -10.99 -25.83
N TYR A 574 -38.73 -10.01 -25.07
CA TYR A 574 -39.46 -8.87 -25.65
C TYR A 574 -38.56 -8.07 -26.60
N SER A 575 -37.31 -7.79 -26.18
CA SER A 575 -36.33 -7.08 -26.98
C SER A 575 -35.96 -7.80 -28.27
N LEU A 576 -35.90 -9.14 -28.24
CA LEU A 576 -35.60 -9.98 -29.40
C LEU A 576 -36.79 -10.11 -30.36
N PHE A 577 -37.97 -10.47 -29.85
CA PHE A 577 -39.09 -10.85 -30.69
C PHE A 577 -40.05 -9.70 -31.02
N LYS A 578 -40.22 -8.74 -30.11
CA LYS A 578 -41.25 -7.70 -30.23
C LYS A 578 -40.68 -6.34 -30.61
N SER A 579 -39.79 -5.76 -29.81
CA SER A 579 -39.19 -4.45 -30.17
C SER A 579 -38.04 -4.55 -31.16
N LYS A 580 -37.47 -5.75 -31.36
CA LYS A 580 -36.34 -6.01 -32.26
C LYS A 580 -35.13 -5.12 -31.98
N THR A 581 -34.91 -4.79 -30.71
CA THR A 581 -33.79 -3.98 -30.22
C THR A 581 -32.61 -4.81 -29.74
N ALA A 582 -32.79 -6.13 -29.60
CA ALA A 582 -31.73 -7.10 -29.36
C ALA A 582 -31.66 -8.14 -30.49
N THR A 583 -30.45 -8.59 -30.80
CA THR A 583 -30.17 -9.71 -31.72
C THR A 583 -29.87 -11.00 -30.95
N ARG A 584 -29.92 -12.16 -31.63
CA ARG A 584 -29.59 -13.44 -30.99
C ARG A 584 -28.14 -13.45 -30.54
N GLU A 585 -27.24 -12.89 -31.35
CA GLU A 585 -25.80 -12.79 -31.12
C GLU A 585 -25.50 -11.92 -29.89
N GLN A 586 -26.20 -10.80 -29.72
CA GLN A 586 -26.08 -9.96 -28.52
C GLN A 586 -26.56 -10.71 -27.27
N LEU A 587 -27.66 -11.46 -27.35
CA LEU A 587 -28.12 -12.26 -26.22
C LEU A 587 -27.17 -13.43 -25.93
N ALA A 588 -26.58 -14.07 -26.95
CA ALA A 588 -25.54 -15.07 -26.76
C ALA A 588 -24.32 -14.46 -26.04
N ALA A 589 -23.88 -13.28 -26.46
CA ALA A 589 -22.81 -12.57 -25.76
C ALA A 589 -23.19 -12.23 -24.30
N LYS A 590 -24.43 -11.82 -24.04
CA LYS A 590 -24.90 -11.56 -22.67
C LYS A 590 -24.88 -12.80 -21.78
N TYR A 591 -25.34 -13.94 -22.28
CA TYR A 591 -25.61 -15.13 -21.46
C TYR A 591 -24.51 -16.19 -21.49
N LEU A 592 -23.74 -16.26 -22.57
CA LEU A 592 -22.89 -17.42 -22.91
C LEU A 592 -21.43 -17.05 -23.16
N THR A 593 -20.99 -15.80 -22.92
CA THR A 593 -19.62 -15.37 -23.26
C THR A 593 -18.54 -16.27 -22.65
N GLU A 594 -18.63 -16.59 -21.37
CA GLU A 594 -17.62 -17.45 -20.72
C GLU A 594 -17.75 -18.90 -21.20
N ASP A 595 -18.98 -19.42 -21.33
CA ASP A 595 -19.23 -20.77 -21.88
C ASP A 595 -18.66 -20.92 -23.30
N ILE A 596 -18.76 -19.88 -24.15
CA ILE A 596 -18.19 -19.81 -25.51
C ILE A 596 -16.66 -19.81 -25.46
N LYS A 597 -16.05 -19.01 -24.57
CA LYS A 597 -14.58 -18.97 -24.43
C LYS A 597 -14.04 -20.31 -23.95
N ASP A 598 -14.67 -20.92 -22.97
CA ASP A 598 -14.25 -22.20 -22.42
C ASP A 598 -14.38 -23.31 -23.47
N LEU A 599 -15.49 -23.35 -24.20
CA LEU A 599 -15.68 -24.32 -25.28
C LEU A 599 -14.72 -24.10 -26.44
N SER A 600 -14.35 -22.86 -26.76
CA SER A 600 -13.37 -22.58 -27.83
C SER A 600 -11.97 -23.13 -27.54
N ARG A 601 -11.61 -23.27 -26.26
CA ARG A 601 -10.32 -23.79 -25.79
C ARG A 601 -10.29 -25.32 -25.70
N SER A 602 -11.44 -25.99 -25.80
CA SER A 602 -11.53 -27.44 -25.72
C SER A 602 -11.03 -28.11 -27.01
N ARG A 603 -10.63 -29.39 -26.94
CA ARG A 603 -10.26 -30.16 -28.14
C ARG A 603 -11.51 -30.36 -29.03
N PRO A 604 -11.39 -30.34 -30.37
CA PRO A 604 -12.49 -30.68 -31.25
C PRO A 604 -13.11 -32.03 -30.89
N LEU A 605 -14.43 -32.14 -30.95
CA LEU A 605 -15.09 -33.42 -30.82
C LEU A 605 -14.75 -34.25 -32.06
N GLU A 606 -14.06 -35.38 -31.87
CA GLU A 606 -13.97 -36.38 -32.92
C GLU A 606 -15.39 -36.82 -33.26
N ARG A 607 -15.79 -36.61 -34.52
CA ARG A 607 -16.99 -37.23 -35.08
C ARG A 607 -16.76 -38.74 -35.10
N SER A 608 -17.05 -39.42 -34.00
CA SER A 608 -17.30 -40.85 -34.08
C SER A 608 -18.45 -41.03 -35.06
N GLN A 609 -18.15 -41.73 -36.15
CA GLN A 609 -19.16 -42.18 -37.10
C GLN A 609 -20.15 -43.05 -36.32
N GLY A 610 -21.25 -42.43 -35.89
CA GLY A 610 -22.33 -43.12 -35.23
C GLY A 610 -22.93 -44.13 -36.21
N LEU A 611 -22.81 -45.40 -35.84
CA LEU A 611 -23.69 -46.47 -36.30
C LEU A 611 -25.14 -45.96 -36.25
N LYS A 612 -25.84 -46.04 -37.37
CA LYS A 612 -27.31 -46.04 -37.36
C LYS A 612 -27.75 -47.32 -36.66
N ILE A 613 -28.58 -47.18 -35.63
CA ILE A 613 -29.49 -48.25 -35.18
C ILE A 613 -30.83 -47.98 -35.83
#